data_AF-A0A9D8NQZ8-F1
#
_entry.id   AF-A0A9D8NQZ8-F1
#
_cell.length_a   1.000
_cell.length_b   1.000
_cell.length_c   1.000
_cell.angle_alpha   90.00
_cell.angle_beta   90.00
_cell.angle_gamma   90.00
#
_symmetry.space_group_name_H-M   'P 1'
#
loop_
_entity.id
_entity.type
_entity.pdbx_description
1 polymer ?
#
loop_
_entity_poly.entity_id
_entity_poly.type
_entity_poly.pdbx_seq_one_letter_code
_entity_poly.pdbx_strand_id
1 'polypeptide(L)' 'MQGIIAALKESSLFCSIDVIELIDEDTIKLLKLKARVTDGTLLYITELHSPSYQKYAYHWQKEGGKVIIRDGTTNLIGKP' A
#
# COMPACT_ATOMS: atom_id res chain seq x y z
N MET A 1 -4.92 -0.14 -8.44
CA MET A 1 -5.70 -0.32 -7.19
C MET A 1 -6.28 -1.73 -6.98
N GLN A 2 -7.34 -2.20 -7.65
CA GLN A 2 -7.93 -3.53 -7.31
C GLN A 2 -6.94 -4.72 -7.46
N GLY A 3 -5.99 -4.62 -8.40
CA GLY A 3 -4.97 -5.66 -8.60
C GLY A 3 -4.08 -5.93 -7.39
N ILE A 4 -3.74 -4.91 -6.58
CA ILE A 4 -2.94 -5.11 -5.36
C ILE A 4 -3.74 -5.90 -4.33
N ILE A 5 -5.02 -5.55 -4.13
CA ILE A 5 -5.88 -6.24 -3.17
C ILE A 5 -6.07 -7.70 -3.60
N ALA A 6 -6.31 -7.96 -4.89
CA ALA A 6 -6.44 -9.31 -5.43
C ALA A 6 -5.15 -10.13 -5.22
N ALA A 7 -3.99 -9.58 -5.60
CA ALA A 7 -2.70 -10.25 -5.44
C ALA A 7 -2.39 -10.59 -3.97
N LEU A 8 -2.73 -9.70 -3.04
CA LEU A 8 -2.58 -9.97 -1.61
C LEU A 8 -3.52 -11.08 -1.13
N LYS A 9 -4.77 -11.11 -1.62
CA LYS A 9 -5.77 -12.15 -1.25
C LYS A 9 -5.44 -13.52 -1.80
N GLU A 10 -4.82 -13.58 -2.98
CA GLU A 10 -4.41 -14.83 -3.65
C GLU A 10 -3.12 -15.41 -3.05
N SER A 11 -2.32 -14.57 -2.39
CA SER A 11 -1.06 -14.99 -1.78
C SER A 11 -1.28 -15.69 -0.44
N SER A 12 -0.70 -16.89 -0.30
CA SER A 12 -0.70 -17.66 0.95
C SER A 12 0.17 -17.05 2.06
N LEU A 13 0.90 -15.96 1.77
CA LEU A 13 1.76 -15.28 2.74
C LEU A 13 0.97 -14.39 3.70
N PHE A 14 -0.24 -13.99 3.34
CA PHE A 14 -1.06 -13.08 4.14
C PHE A 14 -2.26 -13.81 4.73
N CYS A 15 -2.54 -13.56 6.01
CA CYS A 15 -3.67 -14.14 6.72
C CYS A 15 -4.84 -13.16 6.92
N SER A 16 -4.59 -11.85 6.82
CA SER A 16 -5.66 -10.85 6.79
C SER A 16 -5.24 -9.61 6.01
N ILE A 17 -6.23 -8.91 5.43
CA ILE A 17 -6.03 -7.67 4.69
C ILE A 17 -7.13 -6.69 5.14
N ASP A 18 -6.69 -5.58 5.70
CA ASP A 18 -7.54 -4.47 6.13
C ASP A 18 -7.32 -3.29 5.20
N VAL A 19 -8.34 -2.91 4.44
CA VAL A 19 -8.32 -1.66 3.67
C VAL A 19 -8.61 -0.52 4.64
N ILE A 20 -7.64 0.36 4.83
CA ILE A 20 -7.73 1.50 5.75
C ILE A 20 -8.43 2.67 5.06
N GLU A 21 -8.06 2.92 3.81
CA GLU A 21 -8.59 4.03 3.02
C GLU A 21 -8.60 3.64 1.55
N LEU A 22 -9.72 3.92 0.88
CA LEU A 22 -9.88 3.75 -0.56
C LEU A 22 -10.63 4.96 -1.11
N ILE A 23 -9.96 5.71 -1.98
CA ILE A 23 -10.55 6.81 -2.75
C ILE A 23 -10.38 6.43 -4.21
N ASP A 24 -11.47 6.38 -4.96
CA ASP A 24 -11.47 6.12 -6.41
C ASP A 24 -12.32 7.20 -7.08
N GLU A 25 -11.70 8.36 -7.30
CA GLU A 25 -12.29 9.50 -7.98
C GLU A 25 -11.55 9.75 -9.30
N ASP A 26 -12.15 10.54 -10.19
CA ASP A 26 -11.59 10.81 -11.52
C ASP A 26 -10.21 11.46 -11.47
N THR A 27 -9.99 12.33 -10.47
CA THR A 27 -8.73 13.08 -10.34
C THR A 27 -7.77 12.46 -9.33
N ILE A 28 -8.26 11.64 -8.41
CA ILE A 28 -7.44 11.07 -7.35
C ILE A 28 -7.83 9.62 -7.07
N LYS A 29 -6.81 8.77 -7.02
CA LYS A 29 -6.94 7.37 -6.64
C LYS A 29 -5.99 7.11 -5.47
N LEU A 30 -6.52 6.77 -4.30
CA LEU A 30 -5.74 6.45 -3.10
C LEU A 30 -6.13 5.08 -2.58
N LEU A 31 -5.13 4.24 -2.32
CA LEU A 31 -5.28 2.99 -1.59
C LEU A 31 -4.30 3.00 -0.42
N LYS A 32 -4.81 2.85 0.80
CA LYS A 32 -4.04 2.50 1.99
C LYS A 32 -4.56 1.20 2.55
N LEU A 33 -3.68 0.25 2.79
CA LEU A 33 -4.04 -1.03 3.38
C LEU A 33 -2.98 -1.51 4.37
N LYS A 34 -3.39 -2.45 5.21
CA LYS A 34 -2.56 -3.22 6.13
C LYS A 34 -2.83 -4.70 5.90
N ALA A 35 -1.80 -5.46 5.53
CA ALA A 35 -1.86 -6.90 5.43
C ALA A 35 -1.06 -7.54 6.58
N ARG A 36 -1.65 -8.54 7.24
CA ARG A 36 -0.96 -9.36 8.24
C ARG A 36 -0.32 -10.55 7.55
N VAL A 37 0.98 -10.71 7.72
CA VAL A 37 1.76 -11.85 7.23
C VAL A 37 1.56 -13.03 8.19
N THR A 38 1.65 -14.26 7.70
CA THR A 38 1.47 -15.48 8.50
C THR A 38 2.47 -15.62 9.66
N ASP A 39 3.61 -14.92 9.61
CA ASP A 39 4.60 -14.86 10.69
C ASP A 39 4.26 -13.82 11.80
N GLY A 40 3.10 -13.15 11.69
CA GLY A 40 2.63 -12.14 12.63
C GLY A 40 3.12 -10.72 12.35
N THR A 41 3.98 -10.51 11.35
CA THR A 41 4.41 -9.16 10.95
C THR A 41 3.33 -8.46 10.11
N LEU A 42 3.48 -7.14 9.93
CA LEU A 42 2.48 -6.27 9.32
C LEU A 42 3.09 -5.49 8.14
N LEU A 43 2.49 -5.65 6.96
CA LEU A 43 2.81 -4.90 5.77
C LEU A 43 1.77 -3.81 5.53
N TYR A 44 2.21 -2.57 5.45
CA TYR A 44 1.40 -1.42 5.06
C TYR A 44 1.76 -1.00 3.65
N ILE A 45 0.76 -0.73 2.82
CA ILE A 45 0.94 -0.27 1.44
C ILE A 45 0.16 1.01 1.24
N THR A 46 0.75 1.96 0.53
CA THR A 46 0.11 3.20 0.06
C THR A 46 0.39 3.38 -1.43
N GLU A 47 -0.68 3.39 -2.23
CA GLU A 47 -0.66 3.75 -3.65
C GLU A 47 -1.51 5.02 -3.80
N LEU A 48 -0.94 6.08 -4.37
CA LEU A 48 -1.63 7.34 -4.62
C LEU A 48 -1.32 7.81 -6.03
N HIS A 49 -2.35 7.96 -6.84
CA HIS A 49 -2.27 8.58 -8.16
C HIS A 49 -3.10 9.86 -8.16
N SER A 50 -2.46 10.95 -8.59
CA SER A 50 -3.09 12.25 -8.82
C SER A 50 -2.59 12.80 -10.16
N PRO A 51 -3.13 13.93 -10.67
CA PRO A 51 -2.72 14.47 -11.96
C PRO A 51 -1.30 15.05 -11.91
N SER A 52 -0.84 15.48 -10.72
CA SER A 52 0.43 16.17 -10.54
C SER A 52 1.55 15.29 -9.96
N TYR A 53 1.20 14.15 -9.37
CA TYR A 53 2.19 13.19 -8.89
C TYR A 53 1.59 11.81 -8.66
N GLN A 54 2.47 10.82 -8.68
CA GLN A 54 2.21 9.47 -8.21
C GLN A 54 3.11 9.17 -7.03
N LYS A 55 2.59 8.44 -6.06
CA LYS A 55 3.33 7.96 -4.91
C LYS A 55 3.02 6.49 -4.71
N TYR A 56 4.08 5.71 -4.51
CA TYR A 56 4.01 4.34 -4.07
C TYR A 56 4.92 4.20 -2.86
N ALA A 57 4.40 3.66 -1.77
CA ALA A 57 5.18 3.43 -0.56
C ALA A 57 4.71 2.16 0.15
N TYR A 58 5.65 1.49 0.80
CA TYR A 58 5.33 0.39 1.69
C TYR A 58 6.17 0.44 2.95
N HIS A 59 5.65 -0.19 3.99
CA HIS A 59 6.23 -0.20 5.31
C HIS A 59 5.92 -1.56 5.95
N TRP A 60 6.96 -2.30 6.28
CA TRP A 60 6.86 -3.59 6.95
C TRP A 60 7.40 -3.47 8.38
N GLN A 61 6.63 -3.92 9.36
CA GLN A 61 7.01 -3.90 10.77
C GLN A 61 6.59 -5.16 11.51
N LYS A 62 7.20 -5.40 12.67
CA LYS A 62 6.69 -6.37 13.67
C LYS A 62 5.40 -5.86 14.31
N GLU A 63 4.63 -6.74 14.95
CA GLU A 63 3.38 -6.39 15.65
C GLU A 63 3.57 -5.32 16.74
N GLY A 64 4.79 -5.21 17.30
CA GLY A 64 5.18 -4.15 18.25
C GLY A 64 5.72 -2.85 17.62
N GLY A 65 5.56 -2.64 16.31
CA GLY A 65 5.94 -1.39 15.64
C GLY A 65 7.43 -1.27 15.26
N LYS A 66 8.26 -2.28 15.54
CA LYS A 66 9.66 -2.30 15.08
C LYS A 66 9.69 -2.48 13.57
N VAL A 67 10.16 -1.45 12.86
CA VAL A 67 10.31 -1.46 11.40
C VAL A 67 11.31 -2.53 10.96
N ILE A 68 10.92 -3.30 9.95
CA ILE A 68 11.77 -4.28 9.24
C ILE A 68 12.32 -3.62 7.98
N ILE A 69 11.43 -3.08 7.15
CA ILE A 69 11.79 -2.34 5.94
C ILE A 69 10.78 -1.23 5.68
N ARG A 70 11.26 -0.15 5.08
CA ARG A 70 10.43 0.93 4.56
C ARG A 70 11.05 1.41 3.26
N ASP A 71 10.22 1.55 2.25
CA ASP A 71 10.62 2.14 0.99
C ASP A 71 9.45 2.90 0.37
N GLY A 72 9.76 3.83 -0.53
CA GLY A 72 8.75 4.53 -1.27
C GLY A 72 9.34 5.51 -2.28
N THR A 73 8.58 5.73 -3.33
CA THR A 73 8.91 6.65 -4.41
C THR A 73 7.76 7.63 -4.58
N THR A 74 8.11 8.89 -4.83
CA THR A 74 7.14 9.91 -5.26
C THR A 74 7.66 10.49 -6.57
N ASN A 75 6.88 10.32 -7.62
CA ASN A 75 7.17 10.81 -8.95
C ASN A 75 6.24 11.98 -9.25
N LEU A 76 6.81 13.14 -9.57
CA LEU A 76 6.02 14.25 -10.09
C LEU A 76 5.59 13.93 -11.52
N ILE A 77 4.33 14.18 -11.84
CA ILE A 77 3.77 14.06 -13.18
C ILE A 77 3.56 15.46 -13.73
N GLY A 78 4.11 15.72 -14.91
CA GLY A 78 3.89 16.99 -15.60
C GLY A 78 4.71 18.17 -15.06
N LYS A 79 6.04 18.08 -15.11
CA LYS A 79 6.85 19.27 -15.42
C LYS A 79 7.30 19.19 -16.89
N PRO A 80 7.29 20.31 -17.63
CA PRO A 80 7.93 20.35 -18.95
C PRO A 80 9.41 19.95 -18.87
#